data_AF-A0A1R2BKW4-F1
#
_entry.id   AF-A0A1R2BKW4-F1
#
_cell.length_a   1.000
_cell.length_b   1.000
_cell.length_c   1.000
_cell.angle_alpha   90.00
_cell.angle_beta   90.00
_cell.angle_gamma   90.00
#
_symmetry.space_group_name_H-M   'P 1'
#
loop_
_entity.id
_entity.type
_entity.pdbx_description
1 polymer ?
#
loop_
_entity_poly.entity_id
_entity_poly.type
_entity_poly.pdbx_seq_one_letter_code
_entity_poly.pdbx_strand_id
1 'polypeptide(L)'
;MGYFISTTLSSNQEYLYKNNLLKSLELASITLTLEFKKYCKIVNFMAEAMMMITNGYLIQSQIPAIFSNPFLENVKLSNTGAFHSKYYPDISQVGIQLINASKPMDIIFPKIEEKSLNFMYFGFEQDELFYCYPGQKMPESYTPIVREWFYEALVNQDQVVTSEPYIDAVTGEYVITISKTLKAYIDKICVAGIDVNLDKIQNLILSTKKDEEIILIVATIKGFVILSPWILPFGTRLFEKSLTGFSEDLWDEMLNGSDIIPFTFESIDSTFYTCYRKLVYPTNTPTYIIIYCFDQASYDSKVVESTFTDSYSLIINLVISILLLTSFVSTIIYFYITQRIIKILNKTCRSLKEILLKAGAKRFNRLWRRYRIDTNNIVLANILDMINEKLETIEKEDVHYKNYYWGAIRPNDIFLYKDIIGKMLPTNNLKFRLGKIRVHFVNMMMMNYNQHLRNLNKIPLLSEELIESSDDDELSQQERLSILETNN
;
A
#
# COMPACT_ATOMS: atom_id res chain seq x y z
N MET A 1 5.38 -8.04 35.50
CA MET A 1 4.53 -8.29 34.31
C MET A 1 5.07 -7.57 33.06
N GLY A 2 5.38 -6.27 33.12
CA GLY A 2 5.94 -5.53 31.96
C GLY A 2 7.24 -6.10 31.37
N TYR A 3 8.16 -6.57 32.22
CA TYR A 3 9.45 -7.14 31.77
C TYR A 3 9.31 -8.49 31.03
N PHE A 4 8.31 -9.29 31.39
CA PHE A 4 8.05 -10.60 30.76
C PHE A 4 7.34 -10.47 29.41
N ILE A 5 6.56 -9.40 29.25
CA ILE A 5 5.81 -9.10 28.03
C ILE A 5 6.78 -8.50 26.98
N SER A 6 7.69 -7.59 27.37
CA SER A 6 8.65 -7.02 26.40
C SER A 6 9.62 -8.06 25.84
N THR A 7 10.11 -8.99 26.67
CA THR A 7 11.03 -10.04 26.23
C THR A 7 10.38 -11.01 25.26
N THR A 8 9.12 -11.40 25.50
CA THR A 8 8.38 -12.36 24.65
C THR A 8 7.91 -11.75 23.33
N LEU A 9 7.62 -10.45 23.29
CA LEU A 9 7.32 -9.73 22.05
C LEU A 9 8.57 -9.55 21.18
N SER A 10 9.73 -9.21 21.77
CA SER A 10 10.99 -9.07 21.03
C SER A 10 11.41 -10.40 20.37
N SER A 11 11.31 -11.52 21.09
CA SER A 11 11.68 -12.84 20.56
C SER A 11 10.76 -13.31 19.44
N ASN A 12 9.47 -12.96 19.48
CA ASN A 12 8.51 -13.33 18.44
C ASN A 12 8.71 -12.53 17.15
N GLN A 13 9.16 -11.28 17.23
CA GLN A 13 9.45 -10.44 16.05
C GLN A 13 10.77 -10.79 15.39
N GLU A 14 11.81 -11.04 16.19
CA GLU A 14 13.09 -11.56 15.72
C GLU A 14 12.89 -12.87 14.95
N TYR A 15 12.05 -13.76 15.48
CA TYR A 15 11.65 -15.00 14.81
C TYR A 15 10.86 -14.76 13.51
N LEU A 16 9.98 -13.76 13.47
CA LEU A 16 9.18 -13.44 12.29
C LEU A 16 10.05 -12.89 11.14
N TYR A 17 10.97 -11.98 11.45
CA TYR A 17 11.88 -11.38 10.46
C TYR A 17 12.84 -12.43 9.89
N LYS A 18 13.48 -13.22 10.76
CA LYS A 18 14.31 -14.36 10.35
C LYS A 18 13.57 -15.33 9.45
N ASN A 19 12.32 -15.65 9.78
CA ASN A 19 11.49 -16.51 8.92
C ASN A 19 11.16 -15.89 7.56
N ASN A 20 10.94 -14.57 7.49
CA ASN A 20 10.70 -13.87 6.23
C ASN A 20 11.95 -13.83 5.35
N LEU A 21 13.13 -13.65 5.97
CA LEU A 21 14.43 -13.71 5.29
C LEU A 21 14.65 -15.09 4.68
N LEU A 22 14.52 -16.14 5.47
CA LEU A 22 14.69 -17.53 5.02
C LEU A 22 13.69 -17.89 3.91
N LYS A 23 12.42 -17.48 4.03
CA LYS A 23 11.41 -17.65 2.96
C LYS A 23 11.77 -16.91 1.68
N SER A 24 12.35 -15.72 1.78
CA SER A 24 12.75 -14.93 0.61
C SER A 24 13.97 -15.55 -0.08
N LEU A 25 14.94 -16.03 0.69
CA LEU A 25 16.07 -16.80 0.17
C LEU A 25 15.60 -18.11 -0.48
N GLU A 26 14.65 -18.81 0.13
CA GLU A 26 14.02 -20.00 -0.44
C GLU A 26 13.40 -19.68 -1.80
N LEU A 27 12.59 -18.62 -1.87
CA LEU A 27 11.94 -18.17 -3.09
C LEU A 27 12.95 -17.82 -4.19
N ALA A 28 14.04 -17.12 -3.84
CA ALA A 28 15.11 -16.78 -4.77
C ALA A 28 15.77 -18.05 -5.33
N SER A 29 16.11 -19.00 -4.45
CA SER A 29 16.74 -20.26 -4.85
C SER A 29 15.85 -21.11 -5.76
N ILE A 30 14.55 -21.19 -5.45
CA ILE A 30 13.55 -21.92 -6.26
C ILE A 30 13.37 -21.23 -7.60
N THR A 31 13.21 -19.91 -7.61
CA THR A 31 13.04 -19.12 -8.84
C THR A 31 14.20 -19.34 -9.79
N LEU A 32 15.43 -19.19 -9.29
CA LEU A 32 16.64 -19.35 -10.10
C LEU A 32 16.83 -20.81 -10.55
N THR A 33 16.55 -21.78 -9.68
CA THR A 33 16.57 -23.20 -10.02
C THR A 33 15.59 -23.52 -11.16
N LEU A 34 14.36 -23.01 -11.09
CA LEU A 34 13.35 -23.25 -12.14
C LEU A 34 13.75 -22.61 -13.46
N GLU A 35 14.30 -21.40 -13.43
CA GLU A 35 14.74 -20.69 -14.63
C GLU A 35 15.90 -21.41 -15.31
N PHE A 36 16.94 -21.80 -14.57
CA PHE A 36 18.03 -22.60 -15.14
C PHE A 36 17.58 -23.98 -15.61
N LYS A 37 16.64 -24.61 -14.90
CA LYS A 37 16.07 -25.90 -15.30
C LYS A 37 15.31 -25.79 -16.62
N LYS A 38 14.66 -24.65 -16.90
CA LYS A 38 14.04 -24.37 -18.21
C LYS A 38 15.12 -24.38 -19.31
N TYR A 39 16.22 -23.68 -19.11
CA TYR A 39 17.33 -23.65 -20.07
C TYR A 39 17.97 -25.04 -20.28
N CYS A 40 18.17 -25.81 -19.21
CA CYS A 40 18.63 -27.19 -19.29
C CYS A 40 17.70 -28.06 -20.15
N LYS A 41 16.38 -27.86 -20.04
CA LYS A 41 15.40 -28.57 -20.89
C LYS A 41 15.51 -28.18 -22.35
N ILE A 42 15.75 -26.90 -22.66
CA ILE A 42 15.93 -26.42 -24.04
C ILE A 42 17.17 -27.08 -24.67
N VAL A 43 18.30 -27.11 -23.97
CA VAL A 43 19.53 -27.75 -24.46
C VAL A 43 19.35 -29.26 -24.65
N ASN A 44 18.69 -29.94 -23.70
CA ASN A 44 18.37 -31.36 -23.85
C ASN A 44 17.50 -31.61 -25.09
N PHE A 45 16.45 -30.80 -25.26
CA PHE A 45 15.58 -30.89 -26.43
C PHE A 45 16.34 -30.62 -27.73
N MET A 46 17.22 -29.62 -27.77
CA MET A 46 18.08 -29.34 -28.93
C MET A 46 18.96 -30.54 -29.29
N ALA A 47 19.59 -31.17 -28.29
CA ALA A 47 20.42 -32.34 -28.50
C ALA A 47 19.60 -33.53 -29.04
N GLU A 48 18.45 -33.83 -28.43
CA GLU A 48 17.55 -34.90 -28.85
C GLU A 48 16.99 -34.65 -30.26
N ALA A 49 16.54 -33.43 -30.55
CA ALA A 49 16.01 -33.05 -31.85
C ALA A 49 17.07 -33.17 -32.95
N MET A 50 18.29 -32.71 -32.69
CA MET A 50 19.41 -32.86 -33.62
C MET A 50 19.65 -34.35 -33.93
N MET A 51 19.77 -35.20 -32.90
CA MET A 51 19.96 -36.64 -33.09
C MET A 51 18.82 -37.30 -33.88
N MET A 52 17.57 -36.91 -33.61
CA MET A 52 16.40 -37.42 -34.35
C MET A 52 16.42 -36.98 -35.82
N ILE A 53 16.80 -35.73 -36.11
CA ILE A 53 16.91 -35.20 -37.47
C ILE A 53 18.05 -35.90 -38.23
N THR A 54 19.20 -36.10 -37.59
CA THR A 54 20.36 -36.70 -38.27
C THR A 54 20.18 -38.20 -38.52
N ASN A 55 19.40 -38.89 -37.68
CA ASN A 55 19.15 -40.34 -37.79
C ASN A 55 17.90 -40.68 -38.59
N GLY A 56 16.87 -39.84 -38.54
CA GLY A 56 15.72 -39.94 -39.43
C GLY A 56 16.13 -39.47 -40.82
N TYR A 57 15.74 -40.16 -41.88
CA TYR A 57 15.86 -39.68 -43.28
C TYR A 57 15.00 -38.41 -43.56
N LEU A 58 14.67 -37.64 -42.53
CA LEU A 58 13.79 -36.50 -42.55
C LEU A 58 14.55 -35.30 -43.09
N ILE A 59 14.31 -35.08 -44.38
CA ILE A 59 14.48 -33.83 -45.10
C ILE A 59 15.95 -33.54 -45.43
N GLN A 60 16.41 -34.06 -46.58
CA GLN A 60 17.36 -33.30 -47.39
C GLN A 60 16.67 -31.99 -47.75
N SER A 61 16.81 -30.97 -46.90
CA SER A 61 16.31 -29.64 -47.24
C SER A 61 17.06 -29.21 -48.50
N GLN A 62 16.34 -28.80 -49.54
CA GLN A 62 16.98 -28.31 -50.77
C GLN A 62 17.49 -26.87 -50.61
N ILE A 63 17.23 -26.26 -49.45
CA ILE A 63 17.68 -24.91 -49.14
C ILE A 63 19.20 -24.95 -48.94
N PRO A 64 19.96 -24.07 -49.62
CA PRO A 64 21.40 -23.96 -49.43
C PRO A 64 21.70 -23.51 -48.01
N ALA A 65 22.76 -24.06 -47.42
CA ALA A 65 23.23 -23.61 -46.11
C ALA A 65 23.75 -22.17 -46.21
N ILE A 66 23.39 -21.35 -45.23
CA ILE A 66 23.83 -19.97 -45.13
C ILE A 66 25.10 -19.94 -44.29
N PHE A 67 26.19 -19.39 -44.85
CA PHE A 67 27.42 -19.14 -44.11
C PHE A 67 27.51 -17.69 -43.69
N SER A 68 27.91 -17.45 -42.45
CA SER A 68 28.20 -16.14 -41.88
C SER A 68 29.56 -15.57 -42.28
N ASN A 69 30.49 -16.42 -42.75
CA ASN A 69 31.81 -16.01 -43.21
C ASN A 69 31.77 -14.81 -44.18
N PRO A 70 30.94 -14.79 -45.24
CA PRO A 70 30.83 -13.66 -46.16
C PRO A 70 29.93 -12.51 -45.66
N PHE A 71 29.32 -12.59 -44.48
CA PHE A 71 28.46 -11.50 -44.01
C PHE A 71 29.28 -10.23 -43.79
N LEU A 72 28.64 -9.08 -44.05
CA LEU A 72 29.12 -7.79 -43.59
C LEU A 72 28.91 -7.67 -42.07
N GLU A 73 29.61 -6.72 -41.45
CA GLU A 73 29.41 -6.43 -40.02
C GLU A 73 27.95 -6.08 -39.71
N ASN A 74 27.47 -6.47 -38.52
CA ASN A 74 26.12 -6.22 -38.01
C ASN A 74 24.96 -6.89 -38.79
N VAL A 75 25.25 -7.79 -39.73
CA VAL A 75 24.19 -8.59 -40.37
C VAL A 75 23.67 -9.64 -39.39
N LYS A 76 22.36 -9.62 -39.15
CA LYS A 76 21.62 -10.58 -38.32
C LYS A 76 20.39 -11.09 -39.06
N LEU A 77 20.20 -12.41 -39.07
CA LEU A 77 19.09 -13.14 -39.67
C LEU A 77 18.18 -13.61 -38.56
N SER A 78 16.98 -13.04 -38.47
CA SER A 78 16.06 -13.33 -37.37
C SER A 78 15.42 -14.71 -37.45
N ASN A 79 15.26 -15.28 -38.65
CA ASN A 79 14.41 -16.45 -38.88
C ASN A 79 15.18 -17.70 -39.30
N THR A 80 16.50 -17.61 -39.44
CA THR A 80 17.36 -18.71 -39.92
C THR A 80 18.69 -18.65 -39.19
N GLY A 81 19.28 -19.80 -38.91
CA GLY A 81 20.64 -19.87 -38.42
C GLY A 81 21.67 -19.62 -39.53
N ALA A 82 22.92 -19.48 -39.13
CA ALA A 82 24.05 -19.36 -40.03
C ALA A 82 25.20 -20.25 -39.55
N PHE A 83 25.87 -20.88 -40.50
CA PHE A 83 27.08 -21.66 -40.28
C PHE A 83 28.31 -20.74 -40.29
N HIS A 84 29.34 -21.13 -39.56
CA HIS A 84 30.65 -20.51 -39.56
C HIS A 84 31.70 -21.60 -39.49
N SER A 85 32.81 -21.40 -40.21
CA SER A 85 34.02 -22.19 -40.02
C SER A 85 35.21 -21.38 -40.49
N LYS A 86 36.32 -21.46 -39.75
CA LYS A 86 37.59 -20.86 -40.18
C LYS A 86 38.16 -21.48 -41.46
N TYR A 87 37.67 -22.66 -41.85
CA TYR A 87 38.09 -23.37 -43.07
C TYR A 87 37.20 -23.05 -44.28
N TYR A 88 36.19 -22.18 -44.15
CA TYR A 88 35.37 -21.75 -45.29
C TYR A 88 36.21 -21.01 -46.36
N PRO A 89 36.03 -21.27 -47.67
CA PRO A 89 35.00 -22.14 -48.29
C PRO A 89 35.38 -23.63 -48.40
N ASP A 90 36.59 -24.01 -48.01
CA ASP A 90 37.18 -25.34 -48.16
C ASP A 90 36.73 -26.33 -47.06
N ILE A 91 35.42 -26.52 -46.93
CA ILE A 91 34.82 -27.46 -45.97
C ILE A 91 35.01 -28.92 -46.44
N SER A 92 35.33 -29.82 -45.51
CA SER A 92 35.50 -31.24 -45.83
C SER A 92 34.18 -31.89 -46.28
N GLN A 93 34.27 -33.04 -46.96
CA GLN A 93 33.08 -33.80 -47.35
C GLN A 93 32.21 -34.20 -46.13
N VAL A 94 32.85 -34.53 -45.00
CA VAL A 94 32.13 -34.87 -43.76
C VAL A 94 31.47 -33.62 -43.17
N GLY A 95 32.14 -32.46 -43.20
CA GLY A 95 31.54 -31.18 -42.80
C GLY A 95 30.32 -30.81 -43.63
N ILE A 96 30.37 -31.00 -44.94
CA ILE A 96 29.23 -30.78 -45.84
C ILE A 96 28.05 -31.70 -45.49
N GLN A 97 28.32 -32.97 -45.14
CA GLN A 97 27.29 -33.88 -44.68
C GLN A 97 26.66 -33.43 -43.36
N LEU A 98 27.47 -32.99 -42.39
CA LEU A 98 27.00 -32.47 -41.11
C LEU A 98 26.11 -31.24 -41.29
N ILE A 99 26.54 -30.27 -42.10
CA ILE A 99 25.76 -29.07 -42.44
C ILE A 99 24.39 -29.46 -43.02
N ASN A 100 24.39 -30.39 -43.99
CA ASN A 100 23.15 -30.82 -44.62
C ASN A 100 22.23 -31.58 -43.67
N ALA A 101 22.79 -32.31 -42.70
CA ALA A 101 22.03 -33.04 -41.69
C ALA A 101 21.52 -32.11 -40.57
N SER A 102 22.22 -31.02 -40.26
CA SER A 102 21.87 -30.13 -39.14
C SER A 102 20.95 -28.98 -39.52
N LYS A 103 20.96 -28.52 -40.79
CA LYS A 103 20.15 -27.39 -41.25
C LYS A 103 18.63 -27.47 -40.99
N PRO A 104 17.97 -28.64 -40.89
CA PRO A 104 16.55 -28.67 -40.55
C PRO A 104 16.23 -28.09 -39.16
N MET A 105 17.24 -27.89 -38.30
CA MET A 105 17.07 -27.13 -37.05
C MET A 105 16.60 -25.69 -37.25
N ASP A 106 16.79 -25.08 -38.43
CA ASP A 106 16.20 -23.77 -38.76
C ASP A 106 14.66 -23.76 -38.63
N ILE A 107 14.00 -24.91 -38.73
CA ILE A 107 12.55 -25.05 -38.52
C ILE A 107 12.20 -25.10 -37.02
N ILE A 108 13.15 -25.57 -36.20
CA ILE A 108 12.97 -25.81 -34.77
C ILE A 108 13.34 -24.59 -33.95
N PHE A 109 14.48 -23.95 -34.23
CA PHE A 109 14.97 -22.82 -33.44
C PHE A 109 13.91 -21.75 -33.17
N PRO A 110 13.17 -21.21 -34.17
CA PRO A 110 12.18 -20.16 -33.91
C PRO A 110 11.01 -20.61 -33.02
N LYS A 111 10.78 -21.93 -32.88
CA LYS A 111 9.68 -22.49 -32.08
C LYS A 111 10.05 -22.70 -30.61
N ILE A 112 11.34 -22.74 -30.31
CA ILE A 112 11.87 -22.97 -28.95
C ILE A 112 12.68 -21.78 -28.42
N GLU A 113 12.78 -20.71 -29.21
CA GLU A 113 13.42 -19.46 -28.82
C GLU A 113 12.69 -18.84 -27.62
N GLU A 114 13.46 -18.44 -26.63
CA GLU A 114 12.99 -17.74 -25.44
C GLU A 114 13.61 -16.35 -25.40
N LYS A 115 12.84 -15.35 -24.98
CA LYS A 115 13.32 -13.96 -24.89
C LYS A 115 14.56 -13.78 -24.01
N SER A 116 14.80 -14.71 -23.09
CA SER A 116 15.96 -14.70 -22.21
C SER A 116 17.25 -15.12 -22.91
N LEU A 117 17.17 -15.86 -24.01
CA LEU A 117 18.33 -16.35 -24.75
C LEU A 117 18.87 -15.29 -25.70
N ASN A 118 20.19 -15.25 -25.84
CA ASN A 118 20.87 -14.46 -26.85
C ASN A 118 21.09 -15.28 -28.12
N PHE A 119 21.60 -16.50 -27.96
CA PHE A 119 21.87 -17.43 -29.04
C PHE A 119 21.53 -18.87 -28.66
N MET A 120 21.21 -19.66 -29.68
CA MET A 120 21.12 -21.11 -29.63
C MET A 120 21.99 -21.67 -30.74
N TYR A 121 22.81 -22.67 -30.45
CA TYR A 121 23.82 -23.09 -31.42
C TYR A 121 24.29 -24.53 -31.23
N PHE A 122 25.01 -25.00 -32.24
CA PHE A 122 25.75 -26.24 -32.26
C PHE A 122 27.21 -25.97 -32.65
N GLY A 123 28.14 -26.51 -31.88
CA GLY A 123 29.55 -26.61 -32.25
C GLY A 123 29.89 -28.03 -32.71
N PHE A 124 30.80 -28.16 -33.65
CA PHE A 124 31.30 -29.45 -34.15
C PHE A 124 32.83 -29.44 -34.12
N GLU A 125 33.44 -30.58 -33.74
CA GLU A 125 34.89 -30.75 -33.88
C GLU A 125 35.30 -30.78 -35.36
N GLN A 126 34.47 -31.43 -36.20
CA GLN A 126 34.71 -31.52 -37.63
C GLN A 126 34.66 -30.13 -38.26
N ASP A 127 35.76 -29.75 -38.91
CA ASP A 127 35.96 -28.46 -39.58
C ASP A 127 35.66 -27.26 -38.67
N GLU A 128 35.72 -27.44 -37.35
CA GLU A 128 35.40 -26.42 -36.34
C GLU A 128 34.11 -25.66 -36.67
N LEU A 129 33.11 -26.38 -37.20
CA LEU A 129 31.86 -25.80 -37.63
C LEU A 129 31.09 -25.27 -36.43
N PHE A 130 30.54 -24.08 -36.59
CA PHE A 130 29.65 -23.46 -35.63
C PHE A 130 28.36 -23.06 -36.33
N TYR A 131 27.24 -23.52 -35.82
CA TYR A 131 25.92 -23.27 -36.39
C TYR A 131 25.08 -22.54 -35.36
N CYS A 132 24.80 -21.26 -35.61
CA CYS A 132 24.17 -20.37 -34.64
C CYS A 132 22.87 -19.77 -35.14
N TYR A 133 21.90 -19.68 -34.24
CA TYR A 133 20.64 -18.99 -34.40
C TYR A 133 20.46 -17.94 -33.28
N PRO A 134 19.97 -16.74 -33.59
CA PRO A 134 19.76 -16.17 -34.93
C PRO A 134 21.09 -16.10 -35.70
N GLY A 135 21.06 -16.30 -37.02
CA GLY A 135 22.26 -16.31 -37.86
C GLY A 135 22.90 -14.93 -37.90
N GLN A 136 24.21 -14.83 -37.67
CA GLN A 136 24.90 -13.53 -37.63
C GLN A 136 26.35 -13.66 -38.03
N LYS A 137 27.01 -12.52 -38.31
CA LYS A 137 28.46 -12.48 -38.58
C LYS A 137 29.23 -12.94 -37.34
N MET A 138 30.06 -13.96 -37.50
CA MET A 138 31.03 -14.38 -36.49
C MET A 138 32.42 -13.80 -36.81
N PRO A 139 33.27 -13.57 -35.79
CA PRO A 139 34.68 -13.22 -36.00
C PRO A 139 35.39 -14.27 -36.89
N GLU A 140 36.29 -13.85 -37.77
CA GLU A 140 36.96 -14.77 -38.72
C GLU A 140 37.78 -15.86 -38.02
N SER A 141 38.36 -15.54 -36.86
CA SER A 141 39.13 -16.48 -36.04
C SER A 141 38.26 -17.28 -35.07
N TYR A 142 36.93 -17.18 -35.16
CA TYR A 142 36.04 -17.86 -34.22
C TYR A 142 36.16 -19.38 -34.40
N THR A 143 36.30 -20.07 -33.27
CA THR A 143 36.23 -21.51 -33.21
C THR A 143 35.49 -21.96 -31.95
N PRO A 144 34.54 -22.91 -32.05
CA PRO A 144 33.80 -23.41 -30.90
C PRO A 144 34.68 -24.26 -29.97
N ILE A 145 35.69 -24.97 -30.49
CA ILE A 145 36.41 -26.01 -29.72
C ILE A 145 37.29 -25.45 -28.59
N VAL A 146 37.62 -24.15 -28.63
CA VAL A 146 38.42 -23.48 -27.59
C VAL A 146 37.55 -22.78 -26.54
N ARG A 147 36.21 -22.87 -26.67
CA ARG A 147 35.27 -22.18 -25.77
C ARG A 147 34.95 -23.07 -24.57
N GLU A 148 34.79 -22.45 -23.40
CA GLU A 148 34.48 -23.14 -22.14
C GLU A 148 33.28 -24.06 -22.26
N TRP A 149 32.19 -23.55 -22.82
CA TRP A 149 30.99 -24.34 -23.02
C TRP A 149 31.19 -25.59 -23.87
N PHE A 150 32.18 -25.60 -24.77
CA PHE A 150 32.45 -26.75 -25.63
C PHE A 150 33.25 -27.80 -24.87
N TYR A 151 34.41 -27.42 -24.29
CA TYR A 151 35.26 -28.41 -23.61
C TYR A 151 34.66 -28.88 -22.28
N GLU A 152 33.93 -28.05 -21.53
CA GLU A 152 33.25 -28.48 -20.30
C GLU A 152 32.18 -29.54 -20.62
N ALA A 153 31.46 -29.36 -21.73
CA ALA A 153 30.51 -30.37 -22.18
C ALA A 153 31.23 -31.66 -22.59
N LEU A 154 32.35 -31.56 -23.32
CA LEU A 154 33.15 -32.73 -23.72
C LEU A 154 33.66 -33.56 -22.54
N VAL A 155 34.09 -32.90 -21.47
CA VAL A 155 34.56 -33.56 -20.24
C VAL A 155 33.39 -34.24 -19.52
N ASN A 156 32.21 -33.63 -19.53
CA ASN A 156 31.01 -34.11 -18.86
C ASN A 156 30.01 -34.71 -19.86
N GLN A 157 30.44 -35.75 -20.56
CA GLN A 157 29.65 -36.37 -21.64
C GLN A 157 28.24 -36.73 -21.20
N ASP A 158 27.28 -36.40 -22.07
CA ASP A 158 25.84 -36.63 -21.92
C ASP A 158 25.18 -35.91 -20.73
N GLN A 159 25.92 -35.04 -20.03
CA GLN A 159 25.41 -34.19 -18.97
C GLN A 159 25.22 -32.75 -19.47
N VAL A 160 24.21 -32.08 -18.90
CA VAL A 160 24.06 -30.64 -19.09
C VAL A 160 25.01 -29.93 -18.14
N VAL A 161 25.85 -29.07 -18.69
CA VAL A 161 26.80 -28.25 -17.93
C VAL A 161 26.51 -26.78 -18.14
N THR A 162 26.98 -25.96 -17.19
CA THR A 162 26.91 -24.51 -17.26
C THR A 162 28.33 -23.96 -17.15
N SER A 163 28.71 -23.14 -18.11
CA SER A 163 30.00 -22.41 -18.10
C SER A 163 30.01 -21.31 -17.05
N GLU A 164 31.22 -20.87 -16.69
CA GLU A 164 31.41 -19.63 -15.96
C GLU A 164 31.01 -18.42 -16.82
N PRO A 165 30.65 -17.28 -16.21
CA PRO A 165 30.38 -16.06 -16.96
C PRO A 165 31.56 -15.63 -17.82
N TYR A 166 31.30 -15.29 -19.09
CA TYR A 166 32.31 -14.79 -20.02
C TYR A 166 31.72 -13.74 -20.98
N ILE A 167 32.59 -13.04 -21.71
CA ILE A 167 32.19 -12.03 -22.70
C ILE A 167 31.87 -12.73 -24.02
N ASP A 168 30.64 -12.59 -24.50
CA ASP A 168 30.24 -13.15 -25.79
C ASP A 168 31.06 -12.57 -26.95
N ALA A 169 31.40 -13.43 -27.90
CA ALA A 169 32.28 -13.09 -29.01
C ALA A 169 31.64 -12.15 -30.05
N VAL A 170 30.31 -12.00 -30.04
CA VAL A 170 29.58 -11.19 -31.01
C VAL A 170 28.92 -9.99 -30.37
N THR A 171 28.22 -10.16 -29.24
CA THR A 171 27.52 -9.04 -28.58
C THR A 171 28.42 -8.22 -27.68
N GLY A 172 29.55 -8.79 -27.19
CA GLY A 172 30.37 -8.17 -26.16
C GLY A 172 29.69 -8.09 -24.79
N GLU A 173 28.52 -8.71 -24.63
CA GLU A 173 27.80 -8.79 -23.36
C GLU A 173 28.31 -9.95 -22.52
N TYR A 174 28.10 -9.87 -21.21
CA TYR A 174 28.33 -11.00 -20.33
C TYR A 174 27.23 -12.04 -20.47
N VAL A 175 27.65 -13.27 -20.73
CA VAL A 175 26.76 -14.42 -20.87
C VAL A 175 27.25 -15.56 -20.00
N ILE A 176 26.32 -16.45 -19.68
CA ILE A 176 26.65 -17.83 -19.35
C ILE A 176 26.13 -18.71 -20.48
N THR A 177 26.81 -19.81 -20.74
CA THR A 177 26.32 -20.84 -21.65
C THR A 177 25.93 -22.09 -20.89
N ILE A 178 24.77 -22.64 -21.25
CA ILE A 178 24.37 -23.99 -20.87
C ILE A 178 24.57 -24.89 -22.08
N SER A 179 25.30 -25.99 -21.92
CA SER A 179 25.70 -26.84 -23.03
C SER A 179 25.62 -28.32 -22.69
N LYS A 180 25.57 -29.15 -23.74
CA LYS A 180 25.51 -30.61 -23.66
C LYS A 180 26.12 -31.24 -24.90
N THR A 181 26.92 -32.28 -24.71
CA THR A 181 27.40 -33.10 -25.83
C THR A 181 26.31 -33.95 -26.43
N LEU A 182 26.43 -34.21 -27.72
CA LEU A 182 25.66 -35.20 -28.44
C LEU A 182 26.53 -35.83 -29.54
N LYS A 183 26.10 -36.98 -30.02
CA LYS A 183 26.66 -37.59 -31.23
C LYS A 183 25.78 -37.21 -32.40
N ALA A 184 26.32 -36.40 -33.30
CA ALA A 184 25.69 -36.04 -34.56
C ALA A 184 25.90 -37.14 -35.61
N TYR A 185 25.47 -36.87 -36.84
CA TYR A 185 25.59 -37.76 -38.00
C TYR A 185 26.97 -38.45 -38.09
N ILE A 186 26.97 -39.78 -38.28
CA ILE A 186 28.17 -40.66 -38.32
C ILE A 186 28.99 -40.57 -37.01
N ASP A 187 28.31 -40.58 -35.86
CA ASP A 187 28.93 -40.60 -34.52
C ASP A 187 29.95 -39.48 -34.27
N LYS A 188 29.81 -38.34 -34.96
CA LYS A 188 30.69 -37.18 -34.78
C LYS A 188 30.28 -36.39 -33.56
N ILE A 189 31.26 -35.98 -32.76
CA ILE A 189 31.02 -35.23 -31.54
C ILE A 189 30.53 -33.81 -31.90
N CYS A 190 29.44 -33.43 -31.27
CA CYS A 190 28.80 -32.13 -31.38
C CYS A 190 28.40 -31.66 -29.99
N VAL A 191 28.36 -30.34 -29.79
CA VAL A 191 27.90 -29.74 -28.54
C VAL A 191 26.78 -28.76 -28.86
N ALA A 192 25.62 -28.98 -28.27
CA ALA A 192 24.53 -28.02 -28.26
C ALA A 192 24.78 -26.99 -27.15
N GLY A 193 24.53 -25.72 -27.42
CA GLY A 193 24.69 -24.64 -26.45
C GLY A 193 23.62 -23.56 -26.60
N ILE A 194 23.30 -22.91 -25.48
CA ILE A 194 22.48 -21.69 -25.46
C ILE A 194 23.16 -20.64 -24.59
N ASP A 195 23.17 -19.40 -25.06
CA ASP A 195 23.68 -18.26 -24.30
C ASP A 195 22.55 -17.55 -23.59
N VAL A 196 22.73 -17.38 -22.28
CA VAL A 196 21.82 -16.61 -21.43
C VAL A 196 22.54 -15.34 -21.01
N ASN A 197 21.91 -14.19 -21.28
CA ASN A 197 22.44 -12.90 -20.88
C ASN A 197 22.45 -12.79 -19.34
N LEU A 198 23.60 -12.39 -18.79
CA LEU A 198 23.82 -12.34 -17.34
C LEU A 198 22.96 -11.27 -16.66
N ASP A 199 22.73 -10.12 -17.30
CA ASP A 199 21.89 -9.05 -16.78
C ASP A 199 20.44 -9.51 -16.60
N LYS A 200 19.93 -10.39 -17.47
CA LYS A 200 18.58 -10.96 -17.31
C LYS A 200 18.50 -11.84 -16.06
N ILE A 201 19.55 -12.61 -15.76
CA ILE A 201 19.63 -13.43 -14.54
C ILE A 201 19.71 -12.51 -13.31
N GLN A 202 20.57 -11.49 -13.34
CA GLN A 202 20.69 -10.53 -12.24
C GLN A 202 19.35 -9.85 -11.94
N ASN A 203 18.68 -9.33 -12.97
CA ASN A 203 17.37 -8.69 -12.85
C ASN A 203 16.30 -9.64 -12.30
N LEU A 204 16.30 -10.91 -12.75
CA LEU A 204 15.38 -11.92 -12.23
C LEU A 204 15.59 -12.14 -10.73
N ILE A 205 16.83 -12.33 -10.27
CA ILE A 205 17.09 -12.61 -8.86
C ILE A 205 16.83 -11.35 -8.01
N LEU A 206 17.22 -10.17 -8.50
CA LEU A 206 16.91 -8.89 -7.83
C LEU A 206 15.40 -8.69 -7.66
N SER A 207 14.57 -9.14 -8.61
CA SER A 207 13.11 -9.06 -8.48
C SER A 207 12.53 -9.94 -7.35
N THR A 208 13.29 -10.94 -6.87
CA THR A 208 12.90 -11.78 -5.73
C THR A 208 13.24 -11.17 -4.37
N LYS A 209 14.10 -10.14 -4.36
CA LYS A 209 14.45 -9.37 -3.17
C LYS A 209 13.28 -8.45 -2.79
N LYS A 210 12.73 -8.65 -1.59
CA LYS A 210 11.57 -7.89 -1.08
C LYS A 210 11.93 -6.75 -0.12
N ASP A 211 13.09 -6.84 0.51
CA ASP A 211 13.57 -5.89 1.51
C ASP A 211 14.88 -5.30 1.01
N GLU A 212 14.94 -3.97 0.87
CA GLU A 212 16.08 -3.25 0.30
C GLU A 212 17.36 -3.42 1.14
N GLU A 213 17.22 -3.70 2.43
CA GLU A 213 18.34 -3.83 3.37
C GLU A 213 19.02 -5.20 3.33
N ILE A 214 18.37 -6.19 2.71
CA ILE A 214 19.00 -7.50 2.49
C ILE A 214 20.04 -7.35 1.39
N ILE A 215 21.30 -7.56 1.74
CA ILE A 215 22.36 -7.69 0.76
C ILE A 215 22.24 -9.04 0.08
N LEU A 216 22.15 -9.03 -1.25
CA LEU A 216 22.08 -10.22 -2.08
C LEU A 216 23.41 -10.41 -2.79
N ILE A 217 24.02 -11.57 -2.58
CA ILE A 217 25.22 -12.01 -3.29
C ILE A 217 24.88 -13.30 -4.03
N VAL A 218 25.30 -13.38 -5.29
CA VAL A 218 25.14 -14.59 -6.13
C VAL A 218 26.50 -14.91 -6.72
N ALA A 219 26.92 -16.16 -6.58
CA ALA A 219 28.16 -16.64 -7.17
C ALA A 219 27.97 -18.03 -7.81
N THR A 220 28.83 -18.38 -8.76
CA THR A 220 28.94 -19.76 -9.24
C THR A 220 29.52 -20.67 -8.15
N ILE A 221 29.36 -21.99 -8.28
CA ILE A 221 30.03 -22.94 -7.37
C ILE A 221 31.57 -22.92 -7.49
N LYS A 222 32.13 -22.35 -8.56
CA LYS A 222 33.58 -22.08 -8.67
C LYS A 222 33.95 -20.72 -8.05
N GLY A 223 32.99 -20.03 -7.42
CA GLY A 223 33.18 -18.77 -6.71
C GLY A 223 33.07 -17.52 -7.56
N PHE A 224 32.78 -17.58 -8.86
CA PHE A 224 32.69 -16.38 -9.69
C PHE A 224 31.51 -15.51 -9.26
N VAL A 225 31.79 -14.25 -8.92
CA VAL A 225 30.75 -13.33 -8.45
C VAL A 225 29.91 -12.82 -9.62
N ILE A 226 28.60 -13.06 -9.56
CA ILE A 226 27.61 -12.62 -10.55
C ILE A 226 26.89 -11.36 -10.08
N LEU A 227 26.55 -11.32 -8.80
CA LEU A 227 25.85 -10.21 -8.18
C LEU A 227 26.45 -10.00 -6.80
N SER A 228 26.76 -8.75 -6.47
CA SER A 228 27.26 -8.38 -5.15
C SER A 228 26.93 -6.92 -4.86
N PRO A 229 26.94 -6.49 -3.58
CA PRO A 229 26.77 -5.08 -3.23
C PRO A 229 28.02 -4.24 -3.56
N TRP A 230 29.17 -4.88 -3.82
CA TRP A 230 30.44 -4.20 -4.04
C TRP A 230 30.74 -4.02 -5.53
N ILE A 231 31.46 -2.96 -5.84
CA ILE A 231 31.99 -2.75 -7.19
C ILE A 231 33.27 -3.57 -7.31
N LEU A 232 33.19 -4.72 -7.98
CA LEU A 232 34.29 -5.67 -8.12
C LEU A 232 34.79 -5.75 -9.57
N PRO A 233 36.09 -6.00 -9.80
CA PRO A 233 36.58 -6.39 -11.12
C PRO A 233 35.85 -7.63 -11.64
N PHE A 234 35.57 -7.67 -12.94
CA PHE A 234 35.02 -8.87 -13.56
C PHE A 234 35.99 -10.05 -13.40
N GLY A 235 35.48 -11.25 -13.12
CA GLY A 235 36.31 -12.42 -12.85
C GLY A 235 36.65 -12.63 -11.39
N THR A 236 36.30 -11.70 -10.49
CA THR A 236 36.54 -11.82 -9.05
C THR A 236 35.90 -13.09 -8.49
N ARG A 237 36.69 -13.86 -7.75
CA ARG A 237 36.20 -14.99 -6.96
C ARG A 237 35.73 -14.50 -5.61
N LEU A 238 34.63 -15.05 -5.13
CA LEU A 238 34.04 -14.65 -3.85
C LEU A 238 35.04 -14.87 -2.71
N PHE A 239 35.84 -15.93 -2.75
CA PHE A 239 36.86 -16.24 -1.74
C PHE A 239 38.17 -15.44 -1.87
N GLU A 240 38.23 -14.42 -2.73
CA GLU A 240 39.33 -13.45 -2.73
C GLU A 240 39.19 -12.51 -1.55
N LYS A 241 39.70 -12.94 -0.38
CA LYS A 241 39.55 -12.23 0.89
C LYS A 241 39.92 -10.74 0.82
N SER A 242 40.92 -10.36 0.04
CA SER A 242 41.33 -8.96 -0.14
C SER A 242 40.29 -8.09 -0.85
N LEU A 243 39.39 -8.70 -1.63
CA LEU A 243 38.36 -8.03 -2.44
C LEU A 243 36.95 -8.22 -1.91
N THR A 244 36.69 -9.17 -1.01
CA THR A 244 35.32 -9.47 -0.56
C THR A 244 35.21 -9.68 0.95
N GLY A 245 36.31 -10.02 1.63
CA GLY A 245 36.32 -10.45 3.02
C GLY A 245 36.07 -11.96 3.24
N PHE A 246 35.63 -12.72 2.23
CA PHE A 246 35.44 -14.17 2.38
C PHE A 246 36.77 -14.90 2.28
N SER A 247 37.06 -15.77 3.25
CA SER A 247 38.20 -16.70 3.16
C SER A 247 37.87 -17.96 2.35
N GLU A 248 38.90 -18.63 1.84
CA GLU A 248 38.77 -19.95 1.22
C GLU A 248 38.15 -20.97 2.18
N ASP A 249 38.57 -20.98 3.45
CA ASP A 249 37.99 -21.87 4.48
C ASP A 249 36.47 -21.68 4.63
N LEU A 250 36.01 -20.42 4.63
CA LEU A 250 34.60 -20.09 4.73
C LEU A 250 33.86 -20.55 3.47
N TRP A 251 34.46 -20.37 2.30
CA TRP A 251 33.88 -20.82 1.03
C TRP A 251 33.70 -22.34 0.99
N ASP A 252 34.70 -23.11 1.44
CA ASP A 252 34.63 -24.56 1.51
C ASP A 252 33.57 -25.05 2.51
N GLU A 253 33.44 -24.37 3.67
CA GLU A 253 32.35 -24.62 4.61
C GLU A 253 30.99 -24.32 3.97
N MET A 254 30.89 -23.24 3.21
CA MET A 254 29.66 -22.85 2.53
C MET A 254 29.25 -23.84 1.43
N LEU A 255 30.18 -24.49 0.74
CA LEU A 255 29.85 -25.50 -0.26
C LEU A 255 29.42 -26.84 0.38
N ASN A 256 30.07 -27.24 1.47
CA ASN A 256 29.88 -28.56 2.09
C ASN A 256 28.88 -28.58 3.27
N GLY A 257 28.55 -27.42 3.84
CA GLY A 257 27.68 -27.30 5.01
C GLY A 257 26.19 -27.57 4.72
N SER A 258 25.35 -27.46 5.75
CA SER A 258 23.90 -27.51 5.59
C SER A 258 23.31 -26.13 5.23
N ASP A 259 22.25 -26.08 4.41
CA ASP A 259 21.61 -24.84 3.91
C ASP A 259 21.07 -23.90 5.01
N ILE A 260 20.95 -24.35 6.26
CA ILE A 260 20.17 -23.65 7.30
C ILE A 260 21.07 -22.95 8.32
N ILE A 261 22.38 -23.20 8.33
CA ILE A 261 23.28 -22.65 9.34
C ILE A 261 23.69 -21.22 8.93
N PRO A 262 23.40 -20.19 9.75
CA PRO A 262 23.90 -18.85 9.50
C PRO A 262 25.41 -18.82 9.69
N PHE A 263 26.09 -18.00 8.89
CA PHE A 263 27.50 -17.69 9.06
C PHE A 263 27.68 -16.19 9.13
N THR A 264 28.82 -15.77 9.66
CA THR A 264 29.18 -14.37 9.81
C THR A 264 30.50 -14.09 9.14
N PHE A 265 30.63 -12.95 8.48
CA PHE A 265 31.91 -12.51 7.96
C PHE A 265 32.06 -10.99 8.11
N GLU A 266 33.30 -10.54 8.12
CA GLU A 266 33.67 -9.13 8.11
C GLU A 266 34.01 -8.74 6.66
N SER A 267 33.30 -7.75 6.11
CA SER A 267 33.60 -7.23 4.79
C SER A 267 34.84 -6.34 4.80
N ILE A 268 35.32 -5.96 3.61
CA ILE A 268 36.45 -5.03 3.45
C ILE A 268 36.21 -3.71 4.18
N ASP A 269 34.96 -3.26 4.25
CA ASP A 269 34.57 -2.00 4.90
C ASP A 269 34.50 -2.14 6.44
N SER A 270 34.98 -3.26 6.99
CA SER A 270 34.91 -3.59 8.43
C SER A 270 33.47 -3.72 8.96
N THR A 271 32.51 -4.00 8.07
CA THR A 271 31.11 -4.25 8.43
C THR A 271 30.90 -5.73 8.68
N PHE A 272 30.26 -6.06 9.81
CA PHE A 272 29.92 -7.45 10.16
C PHE A 272 28.55 -7.82 9.59
N TYR A 273 28.54 -8.83 8.73
CA TYR A 273 27.32 -9.36 8.15
C TYR A 273 26.98 -10.72 8.75
N THR A 274 25.69 -10.92 9.04
CA THR A 274 25.13 -12.25 9.28
C THR A 274 24.43 -12.70 8.00
N CYS A 275 24.74 -13.90 7.55
CA CYS A 275 24.32 -14.38 6.24
C CYS A 275 23.70 -15.78 6.31
N TYR A 276 22.78 -16.02 5.38
CA TYR A 276 22.22 -17.33 5.05
C TYR A 276 22.51 -17.63 3.59
N ARG A 277 22.71 -18.90 3.26
CA ARG A 277 22.97 -19.32 1.90
C ARG A 277 22.04 -20.43 1.44
N LYS A 278 21.87 -20.55 0.14
CA LYS A 278 21.23 -21.69 -0.52
C LYS A 278 21.94 -22.03 -1.81
N LEU A 279 22.09 -23.32 -2.05
CA LEU A 279 22.58 -23.85 -3.32
C LEU A 279 21.43 -23.95 -4.34
N VAL A 280 21.78 -23.76 -5.61
CA VAL A 280 20.86 -23.75 -6.75
C VAL A 280 21.10 -24.98 -7.58
N TYR A 281 20.05 -25.78 -7.81
CA TYR A 281 20.14 -27.11 -8.41
C TYR A 281 19.30 -27.21 -9.70
N PRO A 282 19.79 -26.69 -10.83
CA PRO A 282 19.09 -26.86 -12.11
C PRO A 282 18.97 -28.34 -12.52
N THR A 283 19.97 -29.13 -12.14
CA THR A 283 20.08 -30.58 -12.30
C THR A 283 20.32 -31.23 -10.93
N ASN A 284 20.95 -32.41 -10.89
CA ASN A 284 21.33 -33.06 -9.63
C ASN A 284 22.58 -32.43 -8.99
N THR A 285 23.31 -31.59 -9.72
CA THR A 285 24.50 -30.90 -9.24
C THR A 285 24.20 -29.42 -9.02
N PRO A 286 24.74 -28.80 -7.95
CA PRO A 286 24.58 -27.38 -7.74
C PRO A 286 25.46 -26.61 -8.73
N THR A 287 24.97 -25.47 -9.21
CA THR A 287 25.71 -24.61 -10.15
C THR A 287 25.98 -23.23 -9.59
N TYR A 288 25.13 -22.75 -8.68
CA TYR A 288 25.24 -21.44 -8.05
C TYR A 288 24.95 -21.51 -6.55
N ILE A 289 25.41 -20.48 -5.85
CA ILE A 289 25.07 -20.18 -4.47
C ILE A 289 24.43 -18.80 -4.40
N ILE A 290 23.32 -18.70 -3.67
CA ILE A 290 22.67 -17.44 -3.33
C ILE A 290 22.93 -17.20 -1.85
N ILE A 291 23.35 -15.99 -1.51
CA ILE A 291 23.66 -15.59 -0.15
C ILE A 291 22.88 -14.32 0.16
N TYR A 292 22.08 -14.37 1.23
CA TYR A 292 21.37 -13.23 1.77
C TYR A 292 22.07 -12.81 3.06
N CYS A 293 22.53 -11.57 3.09
CA CYS A 293 23.25 -10.98 4.21
C CYS A 293 22.50 -9.77 4.75
N PHE A 294 22.66 -9.49 6.04
CA PHE A 294 22.18 -8.26 6.66
C PHE A 294 23.22 -7.76 7.65
N ASP A 295 23.30 -6.43 7.78
CA ASP A 295 24.16 -5.78 8.77
C ASP A 295 23.58 -6.03 10.17
N GLN A 296 24.39 -6.64 11.03
CA GLN A 296 24.00 -6.97 12.39
C GLN A 296 23.63 -5.71 13.20
N ALA A 297 24.33 -4.60 13.00
CA ALA A 297 24.07 -3.36 13.75
C ALA A 297 22.73 -2.72 13.32
N SER A 298 22.48 -2.68 12.01
CA SER A 298 21.20 -2.22 11.46
C SER A 298 20.03 -3.11 11.92
N TYR A 299 20.23 -4.44 11.95
CA TYR A 299 19.24 -5.40 12.43
C TYR A 299 18.87 -5.17 13.90
N ASP A 300 19.87 -5.08 14.78
CA ASP A 300 19.65 -4.89 16.22
C ASP A 300 18.91 -3.57 16.48
N SER A 301 19.26 -2.49 15.74
CA SER A 301 18.59 -1.19 15.88
C SER A 301 17.10 -1.24 15.50
N LYS A 302 16.74 -2.00 14.46
CA LYS A 302 15.35 -2.11 13.98
C LYS A 302 14.48 -3.03 14.82
N VAL A 303 15.03 -4.15 15.29
CA VAL A 303 14.32 -5.01 16.25
C VAL A 303 14.00 -4.19 17.51
N VAL A 304 14.91 -3.32 17.92
CA VAL A 304 14.69 -2.38 19.01
C VAL A 304 13.63 -1.32 18.63
N GLU A 305 13.69 -0.70 17.46
CA GLU A 305 12.69 0.30 17.02
C GLU A 305 11.27 -0.30 16.89
N SER A 306 11.12 -1.46 16.25
CA SER A 306 9.82 -2.12 16.06
C SER A 306 9.19 -2.57 17.39
N THR A 307 10.01 -3.03 18.32
CA THR A 307 9.53 -3.38 19.67
C THR A 307 9.09 -2.14 20.45
N PHE A 308 9.70 -0.97 20.21
CA PHE A 308 9.23 0.29 20.77
C PHE A 308 7.90 0.76 20.17
N THR A 309 7.70 0.67 18.85
CA THR A 309 6.44 1.10 18.23
C THR A 309 5.26 0.22 18.65
N ASP A 310 5.47 -1.09 18.77
CA ASP A 310 4.40 -2.03 19.12
C ASP A 310 4.08 -2.03 20.61
N SER A 311 5.09 -1.81 21.46
CA SER A 311 4.83 -1.58 22.89
C SER A 311 4.05 -0.28 23.12
N TYR A 312 4.36 0.79 22.37
CA TYR A 312 3.65 2.06 22.48
C TYR A 312 2.20 1.97 21.97
N SER A 313 1.96 1.29 20.85
CA SER A 313 0.60 1.09 20.32
C SER A 313 -0.28 0.25 21.25
N LEU A 314 0.28 -0.78 21.90
CA LEU A 314 -0.43 -1.60 22.88
C LEU A 314 -0.77 -0.79 24.15
N ILE A 315 0.18 0.01 24.66
CA ILE A 315 -0.05 0.90 25.81
C ILE A 315 -1.12 1.94 25.47
N ILE A 316 -1.08 2.58 24.30
CA ILE A 316 -2.09 3.55 23.85
C ILE A 316 -3.47 2.91 23.80
N ASN A 317 -3.59 1.73 23.18
CA ASN A 317 -4.88 1.03 23.08
C ASN A 317 -5.44 0.65 24.46
N LEU A 318 -4.58 0.28 25.41
CA LEU A 318 -4.97 0.00 26.79
C LEU A 318 -5.45 1.27 27.51
N VAL A 319 -4.74 2.39 27.36
CA VAL A 319 -5.14 3.70 27.93
C VAL A 319 -6.48 4.16 27.36
N ILE A 320 -6.67 4.07 26.04
CA ILE A 320 -7.95 4.40 25.37
C ILE A 320 -9.08 3.52 25.92
N SER A 321 -8.84 2.23 26.12
CA SER A 321 -9.84 1.31 26.68
C SER A 321 -10.26 1.67 28.11
N ILE A 322 -9.31 2.09 28.96
CA ILE A 322 -9.60 2.57 30.32
C ILE A 322 -10.39 3.88 30.30
N LEU A 323 -10.03 4.81 29.40
CA LEU A 323 -10.77 6.07 29.22
C LEU A 323 -12.21 5.83 28.77
N LEU A 324 -12.43 4.89 27.85
CA LEU A 324 -13.77 4.49 27.41
C LEU A 324 -14.57 3.86 28.56
N LEU A 325 -13.95 2.99 29.36
CA LEU A 325 -14.59 2.34 30.50
C LEU A 325 -15.00 3.36 31.58
N THR A 326 -14.12 4.31 31.92
CA THR A 326 -14.41 5.34 32.92
C THR A 326 -15.52 6.29 32.45
N SER A 327 -15.50 6.68 31.17
CA SER A 327 -16.57 7.44 30.54
C SER A 327 -17.92 6.70 30.60
N PHE A 328 -17.92 5.40 30.29
CA PHE A 328 -19.12 4.55 30.36
C PHE A 328 -19.69 4.40 31.78
N VAL A 329 -18.83 4.22 32.79
CA VAL A 329 -19.27 4.17 34.20
C VAL A 329 -19.88 5.51 34.62
N SER A 330 -19.28 6.62 34.19
CA SER A 330 -19.77 7.97 34.53
C SER A 330 -21.17 8.25 33.95
N THR A 331 -21.45 7.80 32.72
CA THR A 331 -22.76 7.97 32.09
C THR A 331 -23.83 7.12 32.76
N ILE A 332 -23.51 5.91 33.21
CA ILE A 332 -24.42 5.06 34.00
C ILE A 332 -24.78 5.75 35.33
N ILE A 333 -23.79 6.27 36.06
CA ILE A 333 -24.02 6.97 37.33
C ILE A 333 -24.90 8.20 37.10
N TYR A 334 -24.62 8.99 36.05
CA TYR A 334 -25.44 10.14 35.67
C TYR A 334 -26.89 9.75 35.37
N PHE A 335 -27.10 8.68 34.60
CA PHE A 335 -28.45 8.18 34.28
C PHE A 335 -29.20 7.70 35.53
N TYR A 336 -28.50 7.01 36.44
CA TYR A 336 -29.09 6.58 37.72
C TYR A 336 -29.58 7.77 38.57
N ILE A 337 -28.74 8.80 38.70
CA ILE A 337 -29.08 10.01 39.48
C ILE A 337 -30.27 10.74 38.86
N THR A 338 -30.28 10.95 37.53
CA THR A 338 -31.38 11.64 36.84
C THR A 338 -32.71 10.90 37.00
N GLN A 339 -32.72 9.58 36.85
CA GLN A 339 -33.91 8.75 37.08
C GLN A 339 -34.43 8.85 38.52
N ARG A 340 -33.53 8.90 39.52
CA ARG A 340 -33.90 9.09 40.92
C ARG A 340 -34.56 10.45 41.16
N ILE A 341 -34.02 11.52 40.57
CA ILE A 341 -34.59 12.87 40.65
C ILE A 341 -35.98 12.92 40.01
N ILE A 342 -36.16 12.34 38.81
CA ILE A 342 -37.46 12.29 38.12
C ILE A 342 -38.52 11.59 38.98
N LYS A 343 -38.17 10.48 39.65
CA LYS A 343 -39.11 9.80 40.57
C LYS A 343 -39.54 10.69 41.72
N ILE A 344 -38.62 11.43 42.34
CA ILE A 344 -38.91 12.39 43.41
C ILE A 344 -39.81 13.51 42.89
N LEU A 345 -39.48 14.08 41.72
CA LEU A 345 -40.25 15.15 41.09
C LEU A 345 -41.69 14.71 40.75
N ASN A 346 -41.85 13.50 40.23
CA ASN A 346 -43.16 12.92 39.92
C ASN A 346 -44.00 12.70 41.19
N LYS A 347 -43.37 12.34 42.32
CA LYS A 347 -44.05 12.24 43.61
C LYS A 347 -44.56 13.61 44.07
N THR A 348 -43.73 14.65 43.98
CA THR A 348 -44.15 16.03 44.31
C THR A 348 -45.25 16.54 43.38
N CYS A 349 -45.16 16.26 42.08
CA CYS A 349 -46.20 16.62 41.11
C CYS A 349 -47.53 15.90 41.37
N ARG A 350 -47.50 14.63 41.79
CA ARG A 350 -48.72 13.90 42.18
C ARG A 350 -49.37 14.51 43.41
N SER A 351 -48.59 14.84 44.44
CA SER A 351 -49.11 15.52 45.63
C SER A 351 -49.69 16.91 45.29
N LEU A 352 -49.03 17.67 44.41
CA LEU A 352 -49.56 18.94 43.90
C LEU A 352 -50.84 18.73 43.08
N LYS A 353 -50.92 17.69 42.26
CA LYS A 353 -52.10 17.36 41.47
C LYS A 353 -53.27 16.93 42.36
N GLU A 354 -53.04 16.21 43.45
CA GLU A 354 -54.07 15.89 44.45
C GLU A 354 -54.59 17.14 45.17
N ILE A 355 -53.70 18.09 45.51
CA ILE A 355 -54.07 19.40 46.05
C ILE A 355 -54.92 20.18 45.02
N LEU A 356 -54.47 20.23 43.76
CA LEU A 356 -55.18 20.91 42.67
C LEU A 356 -56.52 20.27 42.31
N LEU A 357 -56.62 18.93 42.38
CA LEU A 357 -57.88 18.20 42.13
C LEU A 357 -58.86 18.39 43.28
N LYS A 358 -58.40 18.46 44.54
CA LYS A 358 -59.22 18.87 45.69
C LYS A 358 -59.66 20.34 45.58
N ALA A 359 -58.81 21.20 45.02
CA ALA A 359 -59.13 22.61 44.77
C ALA A 359 -60.01 22.85 43.53
N GLY A 360 -60.10 21.87 42.60
CA GLY A 360 -60.64 22.06 41.25
C GLY A 360 -61.84 21.18 40.87
N ALA A 361 -62.51 20.52 41.80
CA ALA A 361 -63.76 19.81 41.49
C ALA A 361 -64.88 20.81 41.11
N LYS A 362 -65.49 20.54 39.94
CA LYS A 362 -66.39 21.40 39.15
C LYS A 362 -67.53 22.05 39.95
N ARG A 363 -67.77 23.34 39.64
CA ARG A 363 -68.72 24.32 40.22
C ARG A 363 -68.24 25.01 41.50
N PHE A 364 -67.28 25.92 41.34
CA PHE A 364 -67.01 26.98 42.32
C PHE A 364 -68.15 28.00 42.27
N ASN A 365 -69.21 27.68 43.03
CA ASN A 365 -70.39 28.51 43.19
C ASN A 365 -70.08 29.68 44.14
N ARG A 366 -70.72 30.83 43.92
CA ARG A 366 -70.42 32.19 44.41
C ARG A 366 -70.58 32.41 45.94
N LEU A 367 -70.45 31.38 46.78
CA LEU A 367 -70.76 31.43 48.22
C LEU A 367 -69.64 30.95 49.16
N TRP A 368 -68.39 30.79 48.71
CA TRP A 368 -67.26 30.42 49.59
C TRP A 368 -66.33 31.61 49.90
N ARG A 369 -66.95 32.73 50.30
CA ARG A 369 -66.27 33.74 51.11
C ARG A 369 -66.04 33.18 52.51
N ARG A 370 -64.81 33.32 52.99
CA ARG A 370 -64.25 32.95 54.31
C ARG A 370 -63.81 31.50 54.45
N TYR A 371 -62.59 31.23 54.00
CA TYR A 371 -61.77 30.14 54.58
C TYR A 371 -60.61 30.75 55.37
N ARG A 372 -60.75 30.74 56.69
CA ARG A 372 -59.60 30.70 57.60
C ARG A 372 -59.01 29.31 57.47
N ILE A 373 -57.77 29.21 56.98
CA ILE A 373 -56.99 27.98 57.10
C ILE A 373 -56.15 28.16 58.37
N ASP A 374 -56.41 27.32 59.37
CA ASP A 374 -55.59 27.26 60.56
C ASP A 374 -54.26 26.62 60.15
N THR A 375 -53.23 27.45 60.01
CA THR A 375 -51.85 27.01 59.85
C THR A 375 -51.10 27.48 61.08
N ASN A 376 -50.44 26.57 61.81
CA ASN A 376 -49.51 26.97 62.87
C ASN A 376 -48.25 27.67 62.31
N ASN A 377 -48.22 28.00 61.01
CA ASN A 377 -47.10 28.63 60.34
C ASN A 377 -47.48 30.05 59.90
N ILE A 378 -47.28 30.98 60.84
CA ILE A 378 -47.59 32.43 60.75
C ILE A 378 -47.08 33.08 59.46
N VAL A 379 -45.99 32.57 58.88
CA VAL A 379 -45.38 33.12 57.67
C VAL A 379 -46.26 32.90 56.43
N LEU A 380 -46.94 31.75 56.35
CA LEU A 380 -47.70 31.39 55.16
C LEU A 380 -49.04 32.14 55.09
N ALA A 381 -49.67 32.40 56.23
CA ALA A 381 -50.92 33.15 56.32
C ALA A 381 -50.76 34.60 55.84
N ASN A 382 -49.72 35.30 56.30
CA ASN A 382 -49.45 36.69 55.91
C ASN A 382 -49.11 36.83 54.41
N ILE A 383 -48.41 35.86 53.83
CA ILE A 383 -48.09 35.86 52.40
C ILE A 383 -49.36 35.71 51.56
N LEU A 384 -50.32 34.90 52.00
CA LEU A 384 -51.56 34.65 51.28
C LEU A 384 -52.51 35.86 51.30
N ASP A 385 -52.60 36.56 52.44
CA ASP A 385 -53.39 37.79 52.54
C ASP A 385 -52.82 38.90 51.64
N MET A 386 -51.49 39.05 51.59
CA MET A 386 -50.82 40.01 50.71
C MET A 386 -50.99 39.72 49.21
N ILE A 387 -51.04 38.44 48.83
CA ILE A 387 -51.25 38.04 47.42
C ILE A 387 -52.68 38.37 47.00
N ASN A 388 -53.67 38.15 47.87
CA ASN A 388 -55.07 38.42 47.57
C ASN A 388 -55.35 39.91 47.43
N GLU A 389 -54.79 40.76 48.30
CA GLU A 389 -54.93 42.22 48.22
C GLU A 389 -54.33 42.79 46.92
N LYS A 390 -53.21 42.22 46.46
CA LYS A 390 -52.54 42.64 45.22
C LYS A 390 -53.29 42.22 43.95
N LEU A 391 -53.91 41.05 43.95
CA LEU A 391 -54.72 40.58 42.82
C LEU A 391 -55.96 41.47 42.62
N GLU A 392 -56.59 41.91 43.71
CA GLU A 392 -57.74 42.83 43.67
C GLU A 392 -57.37 44.22 43.11
N THR A 393 -56.13 44.64 43.33
CA THR A 393 -55.60 45.92 42.82
C THR A 393 -55.35 45.87 41.30
N ILE A 394 -54.83 44.75 40.80
CA ILE A 394 -54.57 44.55 39.37
C ILE A 394 -55.88 44.52 38.57
N GLU A 395 -56.91 43.86 39.12
CA GLU A 395 -58.22 43.73 38.45
C GLU A 395 -58.95 45.08 38.36
N LYS A 396 -58.77 45.98 39.34
CA LYS A 396 -59.28 47.36 39.28
C LYS A 396 -58.59 48.23 38.23
N GLU A 397 -57.28 48.10 38.09
CA GLU A 397 -56.52 48.84 37.08
C GLU A 397 -56.89 48.39 35.66
N ASP A 398 -56.98 47.07 35.42
CA ASP A 398 -57.27 46.52 34.09
C ASP A 398 -58.68 46.91 33.58
N VAL A 399 -59.66 47.01 34.49
CA VAL A 399 -61.00 47.53 34.19
C VAL A 399 -60.98 49.02 33.85
N HIS A 400 -60.08 49.81 34.47
CA HIS A 400 -59.95 51.24 34.20
C HIS A 400 -59.38 51.51 32.80
N TYR A 401 -58.41 50.70 32.34
CA TYR A 401 -57.78 50.84 31.02
C TYR A 401 -58.65 50.35 29.86
N LYS A 402 -59.59 49.44 30.11
CA LYS A 402 -60.49 48.88 29.09
C LYS A 402 -61.52 49.88 28.53
N ASN A 403 -61.76 50.99 29.23
CA ASN A 403 -62.75 52.01 28.86
C ASN A 403 -62.20 53.13 27.95
N TYR A 404 -60.92 53.11 27.58
CA TYR A 404 -60.34 54.07 26.64
C TYR A 404 -59.97 53.36 25.31
N TYR A 405 -60.52 53.84 24.20
CA TYR A 405 -60.27 53.30 22.85
C TYR A 405 -58.90 53.76 22.32
N TRP A 406 -57.83 53.00 22.60
CA TRP A 406 -56.44 53.42 22.31
C TRP A 406 -55.89 53.07 20.92
N GLY A 407 -56.61 52.34 20.07
CA GLY A 407 -56.15 52.02 18.70
C GLY A 407 -54.69 51.50 18.62
N ALA A 408 -53.95 51.89 17.57
CA ALA A 408 -52.56 51.48 17.33
C ALA A 408 -51.50 52.31 18.09
N ILE A 409 -51.92 53.17 19.03
CA ILE A 409 -51.04 54.10 19.77
C ILE A 409 -51.10 53.82 21.28
N ARG A 410 -51.37 52.57 21.68
CA ARG A 410 -51.17 52.17 23.07
C ARG A 410 -49.72 52.51 23.45
N PRO A 411 -49.48 53.31 24.52
CA PRO A 411 -48.12 53.64 24.92
C PRO A 411 -47.32 52.36 25.14
N ASN A 412 -46.12 52.30 24.56
CA ASN A 412 -45.25 51.13 24.51
C ASN A 412 -45.17 50.46 25.90
N ASP A 413 -45.70 49.22 26.02
CA ASP A 413 -45.93 48.50 27.29
C ASP A 413 -44.64 48.24 28.11
N ILE A 414 -43.47 48.64 27.62
CA ILE A 414 -42.17 48.55 28.28
C ILE A 414 -42.11 49.32 29.61
N PHE A 415 -42.75 50.49 29.71
CA PHE A 415 -42.72 51.29 30.95
C PHE A 415 -43.70 50.76 32.01
N LEU A 416 -44.87 50.26 31.58
CA LEU A 416 -45.84 49.58 32.44
C LEU A 416 -45.28 48.25 32.96
N TYR A 417 -44.61 47.49 32.09
CA TYR A 417 -43.96 46.21 32.42
C TYR A 417 -42.82 46.37 33.45
N LYS A 418 -42.04 47.45 33.37
CA LYS A 418 -40.98 47.74 34.36
C LYS A 418 -41.55 48.03 35.75
N ASP A 419 -42.65 48.76 35.81
CA ASP A 419 -43.35 49.09 37.06
C ASP A 419 -44.06 47.85 37.66
N ILE A 420 -44.65 47.01 36.80
CA ILE A 420 -45.28 45.74 37.20
C ILE A 420 -44.25 44.71 37.71
N ILE A 421 -43.07 44.61 37.09
CA ILE A 421 -41.97 43.74 37.56
C ILE A 421 -41.51 44.12 38.98
N GLY A 422 -41.45 45.42 39.28
CA GLY A 422 -41.06 45.91 40.61
C GLY A 422 -42.11 45.62 41.68
N LYS A 423 -43.39 45.56 41.30
CA LYS A 423 -44.53 45.34 42.22
C LYS A 423 -44.90 43.85 42.41
N MET A 424 -44.60 42.98 41.44
CA MET A 424 -44.96 41.55 41.46
C MET A 424 -43.96 40.64 42.17
N LEU A 425 -42.69 41.02 42.33
CA LEU A 425 -41.68 40.15 42.96
C LEU A 425 -41.51 40.52 44.45
N PRO A 426 -41.57 39.56 45.39
CA PRO A 426 -41.26 39.86 46.79
C PRO A 426 -39.78 40.25 46.91
N THR A 427 -39.49 41.27 47.72
CA THR A 427 -38.13 41.63 48.07
C THR A 427 -37.45 40.43 48.75
N ASN A 428 -36.36 39.97 48.12
CA ASN A 428 -35.74 38.69 48.42
C ASN A 428 -34.86 38.77 49.67
N ASN A 429 -35.42 38.49 50.85
CA ASN A 429 -34.63 38.41 52.09
C ASN A 429 -34.02 37.01 52.36
N LEU A 430 -34.15 36.06 51.42
CA LEU A 430 -33.59 34.70 51.52
C LEU A 430 -32.73 34.43 50.28
N LYS A 431 -31.43 34.72 50.37
CA LYS A 431 -30.40 34.70 49.29
C LYS A 431 -30.44 33.47 48.34
N PHE A 432 -31.39 33.39 47.43
CA PHE A 432 -31.42 32.42 46.31
C PHE A 432 -31.24 33.12 44.96
N ARG A 433 -30.44 32.54 44.06
CA ARG A 433 -30.14 33.11 42.72
C ARG A 433 -31.29 32.84 41.73
N LEU A 434 -32.17 33.83 41.57
CA LEU A 434 -33.38 33.86 40.72
C LEU A 434 -33.16 33.87 39.18
N GLY A 435 -31.91 33.80 38.70
CA GLY A 435 -31.58 34.07 37.28
C GLY A 435 -32.27 33.14 36.28
N LYS A 436 -32.37 31.83 36.56
CA LYS A 436 -32.90 30.85 35.59
C LYS A 436 -34.42 30.90 35.44
N ILE A 437 -35.16 31.25 36.49
CA ILE A 437 -36.63 31.38 36.44
C ILE A 437 -37.03 32.65 35.68
N ARG A 438 -36.26 33.73 35.85
CA ARG A 438 -36.49 35.02 35.16
C ARG A 438 -36.40 34.87 33.63
N VAL A 439 -35.44 34.08 33.14
CA VAL A 439 -35.26 33.83 31.70
C VAL A 439 -36.41 33.01 31.10
N HIS A 440 -36.89 31.98 31.80
CA HIS A 440 -38.03 31.19 31.32
C HIS A 440 -39.34 31.98 31.29
N PHE A 441 -39.54 32.90 32.22
CA PHE A 441 -40.73 33.75 32.24
C PHE A 441 -40.70 34.80 31.12
N VAL A 442 -39.54 35.39 30.84
CA VAL A 442 -39.35 36.31 29.69
C VAL A 442 -39.58 35.59 28.36
N ASN A 443 -39.09 34.36 28.21
CA ASN A 443 -39.28 33.59 26.98
C ASN A 443 -40.75 33.21 26.72
N MET A 444 -41.53 32.88 27.77
CA MET A 444 -42.97 32.63 27.62
C MET A 444 -43.76 33.88 27.22
N MET A 445 -43.36 35.06 27.68
CA MET A 445 -44.01 36.32 27.33
C MET A 445 -43.66 36.80 25.91
N MET A 446 -42.41 36.58 25.46
CA MET A 446 -41.99 36.88 24.08
C MET A 446 -42.65 35.98 23.03
N MET A 447 -43.02 34.74 23.39
CA MET A 447 -43.81 33.86 22.52
C MET A 447 -45.20 34.43 22.23
N ASN A 448 -45.87 35.02 23.23
CA ASN A 448 -47.16 35.69 23.03
C ASN A 448 -47.06 36.95 22.17
N TYR A 449 -45.97 37.73 22.30
CA TYR A 449 -45.72 38.92 21.47
C TYR A 449 -45.54 38.58 19.99
N ASN A 450 -44.74 37.55 19.68
CA ASN A 450 -44.54 37.10 18.30
C ASN A 450 -45.80 36.47 17.67
N GLN A 451 -46.68 35.89 18.48
CA GLN A 451 -47.97 35.36 18.04
C GLN A 451 -48.97 36.49 17.71
N HIS A 452 -48.87 37.63 18.41
CA HIS A 452 -49.65 38.83 18.11
C HIS A 452 -49.20 39.51 16.81
N LEU A 453 -47.88 39.63 16.55
CA LEU A 453 -47.32 40.19 15.30
C LEU A 453 -47.69 39.37 14.05
N ARG A 454 -47.77 38.03 14.16
CA ARG A 454 -48.18 37.16 13.04
C ARG A 454 -49.67 37.31 12.65
N ASN A 455 -50.50 37.84 13.53
CA ASN A 455 -51.91 38.10 13.26
C ASN A 455 -52.16 39.48 12.61
N LEU A 456 -51.16 40.38 12.58
CA LEU A 456 -51.24 41.68 11.88
C LEU A 456 -50.98 41.57 10.37
N ASN A 457 -50.20 40.59 9.91
CA ASN A 457 -49.91 40.35 8.48
C ASN A 457 -51.00 39.56 7.71
N LYS A 458 -52.22 39.44 8.26
CA LYS A 458 -53.34 38.68 7.67
C LYS A 458 -54.57 39.54 7.36
N ILE A 459 -54.38 40.83 7.04
CA ILE A 459 -55.45 41.72 6.55
C ILE A 459 -55.25 41.91 5.03
N PRO A 460 -56.14 41.43 4.15
CA PRO A 460 -56.00 41.56 2.69
C PRO A 460 -56.87 42.66 2.04
N LEU A 461 -56.35 43.15 0.90
CA LEU A 461 -57.00 43.56 -0.37
C LEU A 461 -57.17 45.04 -0.75
N LEU A 462 -56.58 45.40 -1.91
CA LEU A 462 -57.09 46.15 -3.09
C LEU A 462 -55.87 46.33 -4.03
N SER A 463 -55.78 45.92 -5.30
CA SER A 463 -56.66 45.27 -6.28
C SER A 463 -55.80 44.77 -7.46
N GLU A 464 -56.31 43.75 -8.15
CA GLU A 464 -55.99 43.11 -9.45
C GLU A 464 -55.28 43.99 -10.51
N GLU A 465 -54.23 43.48 -11.18
CA GLU A 465 -54.31 42.78 -12.48
C GLU A 465 -54.87 43.67 -13.60
N LEU A 466 -54.05 44.06 -14.60
CA LEU A 466 -54.36 44.04 -16.05
C LEU A 466 -53.37 44.84 -16.93
N ILE A 467 -53.05 44.23 -18.08
CA ILE A 467 -52.51 44.75 -19.36
C ILE A 467 -51.01 44.55 -19.61
N GLU A 468 -50.72 43.43 -20.30
CA GLU A 468 -49.71 43.34 -21.36
C GLU A 468 -49.99 44.37 -22.48
N SER A 469 -48.93 44.99 -23.03
CA SER A 469 -48.67 45.21 -24.47
C SER A 469 -48.13 46.59 -24.87
N SER A 470 -47.32 46.54 -25.92
CA SER A 470 -46.85 47.58 -26.86
C SER A 470 -45.52 48.28 -26.56
N ASP A 471 -44.56 47.91 -27.42
CA ASP A 471 -43.37 48.65 -27.84
C ASP A 471 -43.70 50.05 -28.40
N ASP A 472 -42.63 50.84 -28.52
CA ASP A 472 -42.45 52.11 -29.26
C ASP A 472 -43.15 53.37 -28.70
N ASP A 473 -42.40 54.39 -28.28
CA ASP A 473 -41.68 55.25 -29.22
C ASP A 473 -40.79 56.31 -28.53
N GLU A 474 -39.81 56.76 -29.29
CA GLU A 474 -38.77 57.77 -29.03
C GLU A 474 -39.30 59.17 -28.66
N LEU A 475 -38.51 59.96 -27.90
CA LEU A 475 -37.97 61.27 -28.37
C LEU A 475 -37.25 62.08 -27.27
N SER A 476 -35.99 62.45 -27.58
CA SER A 476 -35.32 63.73 -27.25
C SER A 476 -35.00 64.01 -25.77
N GLN A 477 -33.91 64.69 -25.38
CA GLN A 477 -32.73 65.29 -26.00
C GLN A 477 -31.87 65.63 -24.76
N GLN A 478 -30.64 65.14 -24.65
CA GLN A 478 -29.45 65.93 -24.97
C GLN A 478 -29.58 67.43 -24.63
N GLU A 479 -28.89 67.86 -23.58
CA GLU A 479 -27.76 68.80 -23.69
C GLU A 479 -27.35 69.36 -22.32
N ARG A 480 -26.15 68.97 -21.88
CA ARG A 480 -25.04 69.83 -21.43
C ARG A 480 -24.10 68.96 -20.59
N LEU A 481 -23.02 68.48 -21.21
CA LEU A 481 -21.70 69.13 -21.15
C LEU A 481 -21.18 69.09 -19.69
N SER A 482 -20.19 68.28 -19.30
CA SER A 482 -18.85 68.01 -19.85
C SER A 482 -17.88 68.24 -18.70
N ILE A 483 -16.67 67.68 -18.82
CA ILE A 483 -15.48 67.81 -17.95
C ILE A 483 -15.40 66.62 -16.99
N LEU A 484 -14.75 65.53 -17.39
CA LEU A 484 -13.27 65.35 -17.41
C LEU A 484 -12.75 65.45 -15.95
N GLU A 485 -11.92 64.59 -15.41
CA GLU A 485 -10.94 63.70 -16.01
C GLU A 485 -10.35 62.89 -14.85
N THR A 486 -10.03 61.62 -15.13
CA THR A 486 -8.81 60.90 -14.73
C THR A 486 -8.23 61.10 -13.32
N ASN A 487 -8.01 59.97 -12.64
CA ASN A 487 -6.68 59.42 -12.31
C ASN A 487 -6.92 58.17 -11.45
N ASN A 488 -6.84 56.99 -12.07
CA ASN A 488 -5.67 56.09 -12.15
C ASN A 488 -5.68 55.04 -11.03
#